data_AF-A0A327TL06-F1
#
_entry.id   AF-A0A327TL06-F1
#
_cell.length_a   1.000
_cell.length_b   1.000
_cell.length_c   1.000
_cell.angle_alpha   90.00
_cell.angle_beta   90.00
_cell.angle_gamma   90.00
#
_symmetry.space_group_name_H-M   'P 1'
#
loop_
_entity.id
_entity.type
_entity.pdbx_description
1 polymer ?
#
loop_
_entity_poly.entity_id
_entity_poly.type
_entity_poly.pdbx_seq_one_letter_code
_entity_poly.pdbx_strand_id
1 'polypeptide(L)'
;MTTRDRYGLAAVGGSPAAVDDVLFRMLEPHEIGAAMTFLPDYVVVGNKREKVRQFGNAVTSNVAEVLVSALVEAVTGQELATGWAA
;
A
#
# COMPACT_ATOMS: atom_id res chain seq x y z
N MET A 1 -10.35 -20.89 10.91
CA MET A 1 -9.99 -19.99 9.79
C MET A 1 -8.47 -20.02 9.66
N THR A 2 -7.90 -20.43 8.52
CA THR A 2 -6.45 -20.63 8.36
C THR A 2 -5.79 -19.37 7.79
N THR A 3 -4.57 -19.02 8.22
CA THR A 3 -3.74 -17.88 7.73
C THR A 3 -3.28 -18.00 6.28
N ARG A 4 -3.96 -18.81 5.46
CA ARG A 4 -3.79 -18.86 4.02
C ARG A 4 -4.90 -18.05 3.40
N ASP A 5 -4.51 -17.06 2.62
CA ASP A 5 -5.44 -16.26 1.83
C ASP A 5 -6.07 -17.17 0.77
N ARG A 6 -7.34 -17.55 0.97
CA ARG A 6 -8.07 -18.52 0.12
C ARG A 6 -9.30 -17.91 -0.55
N TYR A 7 -9.65 -16.67 -0.21
CA TYR A 7 -10.89 -16.05 -0.65
C TYR A 7 -10.57 -14.65 -1.17
N GLY A 8 -10.76 -14.44 -2.46
CA GLY A 8 -10.74 -13.12 -3.10
C GLY A 8 -12.09 -12.86 -3.74
N LEU A 9 -12.64 -11.66 -3.58
CA LEU A 9 -13.88 -11.25 -4.24
C LEU A 9 -13.52 -10.50 -5.53
N ALA A 10 -13.78 -11.12 -6.68
CA ALA A 10 -13.69 -10.46 -7.98
C ALA A 10 -15.08 -9.97 -8.40
N ALA A 11 -15.30 -8.66 -8.34
CA ALA A 11 -16.55 -8.03 -8.76
C ALA A 11 -16.25 -6.83 -9.66
N VAL A 12 -17.04 -6.68 -10.73
CA VAL A 12 -16.98 -5.54 -11.65
C VAL A 12 -18.28 -4.76 -11.49
N GLY A 13 -18.19 -3.50 -11.05
CA GLY A 13 -19.37 -2.64 -10.87
C GLY A 13 -20.43 -3.19 -9.89
N GLY A 14 -20.04 -4.00 -8.90
CA GLY A 14 -20.94 -4.58 -7.90
C GLY A 14 -21.61 -5.90 -8.30
N SER A 15 -21.32 -6.43 -9.49
CA SER A 15 -21.75 -7.77 -9.92
C SER A 15 -20.57 -8.75 -9.91
N PRO A 16 -20.80 -10.07 -9.67
CA PRO A 16 -19.76 -11.09 -9.78
C PRO A 16 -19.12 -11.05 -11.17
N ALA A 17 -17.79 -10.99 -11.23
CA ALA A 17 -17.09 -11.12 -12.50
C ALA A 17 -17.29 -12.54 -13.07
N ALA A 18 -17.42 -12.68 -14.38
CA ALA A 18 -17.32 -14.01 -14.98
C ALA A 18 -15.88 -14.51 -14.78
N VAL A 19 -15.73 -15.79 -14.45
CA VAL A 19 -14.40 -16.37 -14.15
C VAL A 19 -13.45 -16.20 -15.34
N ASP A 20 -13.97 -16.33 -16.56
CA ASP A 20 -13.21 -16.16 -17.81
C ASP A 20 -12.71 -14.72 -18.03
N ASP A 21 -13.28 -13.73 -17.33
CA ASP A 21 -12.86 -12.32 -17.39
C ASP A 21 -11.77 -11.99 -16.34
N VAL A 22 -11.46 -12.91 -15.42
CA VAL A 22 -10.45 -12.72 -14.39
C VAL A 22 -9.07 -13.12 -14.92
N LEU A 23 -8.30 -12.12 -15.36
CA LEU A 23 -6.95 -12.30 -15.88
C LEU A 23 -5.88 -12.06 -14.80
N PHE A 24 -4.74 -12.73 -14.92
CA PHE A 24 -3.58 -12.54 -14.05
C PHE A 24 -2.45 -11.84 -14.79
N ARG A 25 -1.87 -10.82 -14.16
CA ARG A 25 -0.59 -10.22 -14.57
C ARG A 25 0.18 -9.73 -13.35
N MET A 26 1.48 -9.51 -13.55
CA MET A 26 2.29 -8.80 -12.56
C MET A 26 1.85 -7.33 -12.46
N LEU A 27 1.96 -6.77 -11.25
CA LEU A 27 1.75 -5.34 -11.03
C LEU A 27 2.88 -4.54 -11.69
N GLU A 28 2.51 -3.40 -12.27
CA GLU A 28 3.42 -2.39 -12.76
C GLU A 28 3.95 -1.54 -11.59
N PRO A 29 5.15 -0.94 -11.69
CA PRO A 29 5.76 -0.21 -10.57
C PRO A 29 4.86 0.87 -9.95
N HIS A 30 4.07 1.59 -10.76
CA HIS A 30 3.17 2.62 -10.25
C HIS A 30 2.00 2.04 -9.45
N GLU A 31 1.56 0.83 -9.76
CA GLU A 31 0.51 0.11 -9.02
C GLU A 31 1.04 -0.39 -7.68
N ILE A 32 2.30 -0.87 -7.65
CA ILE A 32 2.97 -1.23 -6.40
C ILE A 32 3.15 0.00 -5.51
N GLY A 33 3.58 1.14 -6.09
CA GLY A 33 3.69 2.41 -5.37
C GLY A 33 2.35 2.86 -4.78
N ALA A 34 1.28 2.80 -5.57
CA ALA A 34 -0.07 3.13 -5.10
C ALA A 34 -0.55 2.18 -4.00
N ALA A 35 -0.30 0.87 -4.12
CA ALA A 35 -0.61 -0.11 -3.08
C ALA A 35 0.20 0.12 -1.78
N MET A 36 1.38 0.73 -1.90
CA MET A 36 2.22 1.16 -0.77
C MET A 36 1.86 2.58 -0.25
N THR A 37 0.77 3.17 -0.75
CA THR A 37 0.26 4.50 -0.37
C THR A 37 1.25 5.63 -0.66
N PHE A 38 2.16 5.46 -1.62
CA PHE A 38 2.96 6.57 -2.11
C PHE A 38 2.08 7.55 -2.90
N LEU A 39 2.36 8.85 -2.75
CA LEU A 39 1.68 9.89 -3.52
C LEU A 39 1.95 9.72 -5.03
N PRO A 40 1.00 10.10 -5.91
CA PRO A 40 1.16 9.94 -7.36
C PRO A 40 2.37 10.67 -7.96
N ASP A 41 2.84 11.73 -7.30
CA ASP A 41 3.99 12.54 -7.68
C ASP A 41 5.31 12.09 -7.02
N TYR A 42 5.29 11.01 -6.22
CA TYR A 42 6.49 10.46 -5.61
C TYR A 42 7.38 9.78 -6.67
N VAL A 43 8.59 10.33 -6.87
CA VAL A 43 9.50 9.87 -7.92
C VAL A 43 10.44 8.77 -7.40
N VAL A 44 10.28 7.56 -7.94
CA VAL A 44 11.23 6.46 -7.76
C VAL A 44 12.14 6.32 -8.98
N VAL A 45 13.44 6.40 -8.75
CA VAL A 45 14.48 6.36 -9.79
C VAL A 45 14.94 4.93 -10.11
N GLY A 46 15.64 4.75 -11.23
CA GLY A 46 16.14 3.45 -11.70
C GLY A 46 15.24 2.75 -12.71
N ASN A 47 15.60 1.52 -13.07
CA ASN A 47 14.85 0.69 -14.01
C ASN A 47 13.66 -0.04 -13.34
N LYS A 48 12.81 -0.70 -14.13
CA LYS A 48 11.60 -1.40 -13.63
C LYS A 48 11.92 -2.35 -12.47
N ARG A 49 12.96 -3.17 -12.58
CA ARG A 49 13.33 -4.15 -11.54
C ARG A 49 13.81 -3.48 -10.25
N GLU A 50 14.57 -2.40 -10.37
CA GLU A 50 15.04 -1.61 -9.24
C GLU A 50 13.89 -0.92 -8.52
N LYS A 51 12.92 -0.36 -9.27
CA LYS A 51 11.73 0.26 -8.68
C LYS A 51 10.89 -0.75 -7.89
N VAL A 52 10.62 -1.93 -8.47
CA VAL A 52 9.92 -3.01 -7.76
C VAL A 52 10.67 -3.42 -6.49
N ARG A 53 12.00 -3.54 -6.53
CA ARG A 53 12.82 -3.83 -5.35
C ARG A 53 12.74 -2.73 -4.30
N GLN A 54 12.76 -1.46 -4.70
CA GLN A 54 12.66 -0.33 -3.78
C GLN A 54 11.30 -0.33 -3.06
N PHE A 55 10.20 -0.48 -3.79
CA PHE A 55 8.87 -0.56 -3.19
C PHE A 55 8.73 -1.79 -2.28
N GLY A 56 9.21 -2.96 -2.70
CA GLY A 56 9.14 -4.18 -1.88
C GLY A 56 9.95 -4.13 -0.58
N ASN A 57 10.93 -3.23 -0.48
CA ASN A 57 11.74 -3.02 0.72
C ASN A 57 11.32 -1.77 1.52
N ALA A 58 10.37 -0.97 1.02
CA ALA A 58 9.92 0.25 1.67
C ALA A 58 8.89 -0.05 2.78
N VAL A 59 8.68 0.91 3.66
CA VAL A 59 7.57 0.93 4.61
C VAL A 59 6.41 1.71 3.98
N THR A 60 5.18 1.20 4.10
CA THR A 60 3.96 1.87 3.62
C THR A 60 3.82 3.23 4.30
N SER A 61 3.51 4.28 3.53
CA SER A 61 3.55 5.67 4.02
C SER A 61 2.65 5.92 5.23
N ASN A 62 1.48 5.28 5.30
CA ASN A 62 0.56 5.38 6.43
C ASN A 62 1.10 4.77 7.73
N VAL A 63 1.81 3.63 7.63
CA VAL A 63 2.45 3.01 8.79
C VAL A 63 3.62 3.86 9.28
N ALA A 64 4.40 4.42 8.35
CA ALA A 64 5.49 5.32 8.70
C ALA A 64 4.98 6.55 9.46
N GLU A 65 3.86 7.14 9.04
CA GLU A 65 3.21 8.26 9.74
C GLU A 65 2.85 7.88 11.19
N VAL A 66 2.15 6.76 11.39
CA VAL A 66 1.74 6.31 12.73
C VAL A 66 2.94 6.08 13.65
N LEU A 67 3.98 5.42 13.15
CA LEU A 67 5.20 5.14 13.93
C LEU A 67 5.93 6.43 14.32
N VAL A 68 6.04 7.38 13.39
CA VAL A 68 6.74 8.65 13.64
C VAL A 68 5.91 9.53 14.58
N SER A 69 4.59 9.60 14.42
CA SER A 69 3.71 10.33 15.34
C SER A 69 3.88 9.82 16.76
N ALA A 70 3.78 8.50 16.98
CA ALA A 70 3.98 7.90 18.31
C ALA A 70 5.38 8.20 18.90
N LEU A 71 6.42 8.19 18.06
CA LEU A 71 7.77 8.56 18.48
C LEU A 71 7.87 10.03 18.90
N VAL A 72 7.26 10.94 18.13
CA VAL A 72 7.24 12.38 18.45
C VAL A 72 6.49 12.64 19.75
N GLU A 73 5.33 12.01 19.94
CA GLU A 73 4.57 12.09 21.20
C GLU A 73 5.41 11.61 22.38
N ALA A 74 6.12 10.48 22.23
CA ALA A 74 6.98 9.93 23.28
C ALA A 74 8.16 10.83 23.65
N VAL A 75 8.74 11.53 22.67
CA VAL A 75 9.91 12.41 22.88
C VAL A 75 9.50 13.80 23.37
N THR A 76 8.36 14.33 22.93
CA THR A 76 7.94 15.72 23.19
C THR A 76 6.86 15.86 24.25
N GLY A 77 6.08 14.80 24.52
CA GLY A 77 4.90 14.83 25.39
C GLY A 77 3.69 15.57 24.79
N GLN A 78 3.75 15.99 23.52
CA GLN A 78 2.64 16.63 22.82
C GLN A 78 1.81 15.57 22.11
N GLU A 79 0.49 15.59 22.26
CA GLU A 79 -0.43 14.69 21.53
C GLU A 79 -0.59 15.17 20.08
N LEU A 80 -0.50 14.24 19.12
CA LEU A 80 -0.59 14.53 17.70
C LEU A 80 -1.84 13.91 17.09
N ALA A 81 -2.58 14.70 16.32
CA ALA A 81 -3.60 14.16 15.44
C ALA A 81 -2.91 13.42 14.28
N THR A 82 -3.19 12.13 14.12
CA THR A 82 -2.81 11.38 12.91
C THR A 82 -3.83 11.68 11.81
N GLY A 83 -3.37 11.77 10.55
CA GLY A 83 -4.19 12.13 9.39
C GLY A 83 -5.29 11.12 9.03
N TRP A 84 -5.38 10.01 9.77
CA TRP A 84 -6.34 8.92 9.63
C TRP A 84 -7.41 8.92 10.73
N ALA A 85 -7.27 9.80 11.73
CA ALA A 85 -8.19 9.96 12.85
C ALA A 85 -9.19 11.12 12.66
N ALA A 86 -9.22 11.73 11.46
CA ALA A 86 -10.12 12.82 11.08
C ALA A 86 -11.26 12.34 10.17
#